data_AF-W8KLN1-F1
#
_entry.id   AF-W8KLN1-F1
#
_cell.length_a   1.000
_cell.length_b   1.000
_cell.length_c   1.000
_cell.angle_alpha   90.00
_cell.angle_beta   90.00
_cell.angle_gamma   90.00
#
_symmetry.space_group_name_H-M   'P 1'
#
loop_
_entity.id
_entity.type
_entity.pdbx_description
1 polymer ?
#
loop_
_entity_poly.entity_id
_entity_poly.type
_entity_poly.pdbx_seq_one_letter_code
_entity_poly.pdbx_strand_id
1 'polypeptide(L)'
;MAYVDLNPVRSGMGDTPETSEHTSIKERIAPRFDLAQAVREQMKLDALLRFDGPVKPLLSFEGAFADREQPGIPFAFQDYLSLVDYTGRAIDPRKKGAIAGSQPPILRRLGLTSDQWLAQSTQFEAMSRPKRRRSAA
;
A
#
# COMPACT_ATOMS: atom_id res chain seq x y z
N MET A 1 -6.65 -4.50 5.77
CA MET A 1 -5.44 -3.88 5.17
C MET A 1 -4.45 -3.57 6.28
N ALA A 2 -4.59 -2.47 7.03
CA ALA A 2 -3.60 -2.06 8.04
C ALA A 2 -3.13 -3.16 9.02
N TYR A 3 -4.05 -3.98 9.54
CA TYR A 3 -3.70 -5.11 10.41
C TYR A 3 -2.76 -6.13 9.76
N VAL A 4 -3.04 -6.51 8.49
CA VAL A 4 -2.24 -7.49 7.74
C VAL A 4 -0.86 -6.92 7.44
N ASP A 5 -0.79 -5.64 7.13
CA ASP A 5 0.46 -4.93 6.87
C ASP A 5 1.33 -4.77 8.12
N LEU A 6 0.73 -4.89 9.31
CA LEU A 6 1.45 -4.96 10.59
C LEU A 6 1.83 -6.37 11.00
N ASN A 7 1.40 -7.43 10.29
CA ASN A 7 1.67 -8.80 10.72
C ASN A 7 3.17 -9.12 10.82
N PRO A 8 4.03 -8.76 9.85
CA PRO A 8 5.46 -9.02 9.98
C PRO A 8 6.09 -8.28 11.15
N VAL A 9 5.63 -7.06 11.44
CA VAL A 9 6.08 -6.33 12.63
C VAL A 9 5.66 -7.07 13.90
N ARG A 10 4.40 -7.47 13.99
CA ARG A 10 3.84 -8.20 15.16
C ARG A 10 4.47 -9.56 15.40
N SER A 11 4.84 -10.28 14.33
CA SER A 11 5.54 -11.56 14.44
C SER A 11 7.05 -11.40 14.69
N GLY A 12 7.58 -10.17 14.70
CA GLY A 12 9.00 -9.90 14.84
C GLY A 12 9.83 -10.25 13.59
N MET A 13 9.18 -10.35 12.43
CA MET A 13 9.85 -10.53 11.13
C MET A 13 10.27 -9.21 10.47
N GLY A 14 9.89 -8.07 11.05
CA GLY A 14 10.36 -6.75 10.63
C GLY A 14 10.17 -5.72 11.74
N ASP A 15 10.95 -4.64 11.73
CA ASP A 15 10.88 -3.61 12.77
C ASP A 15 9.83 -2.53 12.45
N THR A 16 9.58 -2.29 11.16
CA THR A 16 8.64 -1.28 10.69
C THR A 16 7.81 -1.78 9.50
N PRO A 17 6.64 -1.16 9.24
CA PRO A 17 5.80 -1.56 8.10
C PRO A 17 6.52 -1.42 6.75
N GLU A 18 7.28 -0.35 6.53
CA GLU A 18 7.97 -0.08 5.26
C GLU A 18 9.16 -1.02 4.97
N THR A 19 9.70 -1.68 5.99
CA THR A 19 10.76 -2.70 5.85
C THR A 19 10.21 -4.13 5.73
N SER A 20 8.89 -4.30 5.76
CA SER A 20 8.25 -5.63 5.75
C SER A 20 8.04 -6.15 4.32
N GLU A 21 8.93 -7.02 3.86
CA GLU A 21 9.10 -7.36 2.42
C GLU A 21 7.89 -7.99 1.70
N HIS A 22 7.01 -8.71 2.40
CA HIS A 22 5.90 -9.45 1.80
C HIS A 22 4.54 -8.90 2.24
N THR A 23 4.37 -7.58 2.15
CA THR A 23 3.14 -6.88 2.58
C THR A 23 2.59 -5.97 1.50
N SER A 24 1.29 -5.66 1.60
CA SER A 24 0.67 -4.73 0.66
C SER A 24 1.15 -3.29 0.88
N ILE A 25 1.52 -2.90 2.11
CA ILE A 25 2.12 -1.60 2.38
C ILE A 25 3.47 -1.43 1.68
N LYS A 26 4.32 -2.48 1.66
CA LYS A 26 5.59 -2.44 0.95
C LYS A 26 5.38 -2.22 -0.55
N GLU A 27 4.48 -3.00 -1.14
CA GLU A 27 4.17 -2.89 -2.57
C GLU A 27 3.52 -1.54 -2.91
N ARG A 28 2.74 -0.96 -2.00
CA ARG A 28 2.16 0.39 -2.19
C ARG A 28 3.20 1.50 -2.10
N ILE A 29 4.20 1.35 -1.23
CA ILE A 29 5.29 2.34 -1.06
C ILE A 29 6.29 2.24 -2.22
N ALA A 30 6.65 1.02 -2.62
CA ALA A 30 7.64 0.74 -3.64
C ALA A 30 7.16 -0.41 -4.53
N PRO A 31 6.33 -0.12 -5.55
CA PRO A 31 5.76 -1.13 -6.43
C PRO A 31 6.86 -1.86 -7.21
N ARG A 32 7.02 -3.15 -6.96
CA ARG A 32 8.03 -3.99 -7.61
C ARG A 32 7.56 -5.41 -7.91
N PHE A 33 6.37 -5.79 -7.44
CA PHE A 33 5.89 -7.16 -7.53
C PHE A 33 5.02 -7.36 -8.77
N ASP A 34 5.53 -8.15 -9.73
CA ASP A 34 4.72 -8.62 -10.85
C ASP A 34 3.86 -9.81 -10.40
N LEU A 35 2.64 -9.50 -9.96
CA LEU A 35 1.66 -10.49 -9.53
C LEU A 35 1.31 -11.50 -10.63
N ALA A 36 1.26 -11.07 -11.90
CA ALA A 36 0.91 -11.96 -12.99
C ALA A 36 2.05 -12.95 -13.28
N GLN A 37 3.30 -12.50 -13.21
CA GLN A 37 4.47 -13.37 -13.28
C GLN A 37 4.50 -14.35 -12.11
N ALA A 38 4.29 -13.87 -10.88
CA ALA A 38 4.28 -14.73 -9.70
C ALA A 38 3.23 -15.85 -9.79
N VAL A 39 2.01 -15.54 -10.27
CA VAL A 39 0.96 -16.55 -10.50
C VAL A 39 1.42 -17.59 -11.53
N ARG A 40 1.99 -17.15 -12.66
CA ARG A 40 2.51 -18.09 -13.69
C ARG A 40 3.63 -18.98 -13.16
N GLU A 41 4.53 -18.44 -12.36
CA GLU A 41 5.65 -19.19 -11.77
C GLU A 41 5.14 -20.21 -10.75
N GLN A 42 4.19 -19.84 -9.90
CA GLN A 42 3.59 -20.75 -8.92
C GLN A 42 2.82 -21.90 -9.60
N MET A 43 2.16 -21.64 -10.74
CA MET A 43 1.54 -22.70 -11.55
C MET A 43 2.57 -23.64 -12.19
N LYS A 44 3.73 -23.12 -12.62
CA LYS A 44 4.82 -23.95 -13.19
C LYS A 44 5.50 -24.84 -12.14
N LEU A 45 5.51 -24.41 -10.88
CA LEU A 45 6.10 -25.14 -9.76
C LEU A 45 5.12 -26.11 -9.10
N ASP A 46 3.90 -26.28 -9.65
CA ASP A 46 2.79 -27.03 -9.06
C ASP A 46 2.44 -26.61 -7.62
N ALA A 47 2.84 -25.40 -7.21
CA ALA A 47 2.56 -24.81 -5.90
C ALA A 47 1.20 -24.10 -5.87
N LEU A 48 0.68 -23.73 -7.03
CA LEU A 48 -0.67 -23.20 -7.23
C LEU A 48 -1.41 -24.07 -8.23
N LEU A 49 -2.61 -24.55 -7.84
CA LEU A 49 -3.53 -25.22 -8.76
C LEU A 49 -3.85 -24.30 -9.95
N ARG A 50 -4.44 -24.88 -11.00
CA ARG A 50 -4.83 -24.13 -12.19
C ARG A 50 -5.61 -22.85 -11.85
N PHE A 51 -5.06 -21.71 -12.25
CA PHE A 51 -5.68 -20.39 -12.09
C PHE A 51 -6.00 -19.80 -13.47
N ASP A 52 -7.26 -19.91 -13.89
CA ASP A 52 -7.75 -19.38 -15.17
C ASP A 52 -8.46 -18.02 -15.03
N GLY A 53 -8.53 -17.48 -13.82
CA GLY A 53 -9.21 -16.22 -13.52
C GLY A 53 -8.37 -14.99 -13.86
N PRO A 54 -8.99 -13.79 -13.92
CA PRO A 54 -8.24 -12.55 -14.02
C PRO A 54 -7.43 -12.31 -12.75
N VAL A 55 -6.14 -11.98 -12.92
CA VAL A 55 -5.26 -11.54 -11.84
C VAL A 55 -5.73 -10.18 -11.33
N LYS A 56 -6.01 -10.07 -10.03
CA LYS A 56 -6.52 -8.84 -9.40
C LYS A 56 -5.38 -8.09 -8.69
N PRO A 57 -4.90 -6.95 -9.21
CA PRO A 57 -3.88 -6.15 -8.54
C PRO A 57 -4.45 -5.43 -7.31
N LEU A 58 -3.56 -4.78 -6.54
CA LEU A 58 -3.96 -3.89 -5.46
C LEU A 58 -4.75 -2.69 -6.02
N LEU A 59 -5.91 -2.40 -5.42
CA LEU A 59 -6.66 -1.20 -5.73
C LEU A 59 -5.85 0.05 -5.38
N SER A 60 -5.89 1.06 -6.26
CA SER A 60 -5.33 2.39 -6.02
C SER A 60 -6.15 3.15 -4.97
N PHE A 61 -5.51 4.09 -4.29
CA PHE A 61 -6.20 5.05 -3.42
C PHE A 61 -6.67 6.24 -4.25
N GLU A 62 -7.92 6.66 -4.07
CA GLU A 62 -8.56 7.74 -4.82
C GLU A 62 -8.84 9.00 -4.00
N GLY A 63 -8.48 9.02 -2.72
CA GLY A 63 -8.70 10.18 -1.85
C GLY A 63 -10.16 10.29 -1.41
N ALA A 64 -10.71 11.50 -1.41
CA ALA A 64 -12.07 11.75 -0.96
C ALA A 64 -13.11 11.07 -1.89
N PHE A 65 -14.29 10.83 -1.32
CA PHE A 65 -15.45 10.46 -2.11
C PHE A 65 -15.77 11.57 -3.12
N ALA A 66 -16.05 11.16 -4.35
CA ALA A 66 -16.45 12.06 -5.41
C ALA A 66 -17.74 11.55 -6.06
N ASP A 67 -18.54 12.47 -6.60
CA ASP A 67 -19.76 12.14 -7.34
C ASP A 67 -19.41 11.67 -8.77
N ARG A 68 -18.60 10.62 -8.85
CA ARG A 68 -18.16 9.94 -10.06
C ARG A 68 -17.86 8.48 -9.73
N GLU A 69 -17.80 7.63 -10.74
CA GLU A 69 -17.34 6.26 -10.55
C GLU A 69 -15.86 6.25 -10.09
N GLN A 70 -15.59 5.59 -8.97
CA GLN A 70 -14.27 5.43 -8.36
C GLN A 70 -13.95 3.93 -8.27
N PRO A 71 -13.19 3.35 -9.23
CA PRO A 71 -12.84 1.93 -9.21
C PRO A 71 -11.88 1.54 -8.08
N GLY A 72 -11.21 2.50 -7.45
CA GLY A 72 -10.27 2.33 -6.35
C GLY A 72 -10.87 2.55 -4.96
N ILE A 73 -10.00 2.70 -3.97
CA ILE A 73 -10.37 2.90 -2.57
C ILE A 73 -10.58 4.41 -2.34
N PRO A 74 -11.78 4.86 -1.93
CA PRO A 74 -12.06 6.27 -1.59
C PRO A 74 -11.46 6.60 -0.21
N PHE A 75 -10.13 6.56 -0.16
CA PHE A 75 -9.33 6.92 0.99
C PHE A 75 -8.00 7.48 0.49
N ALA A 76 -7.39 8.42 1.22
CA ALA A 76 -6.09 8.93 0.82
C ALA A 76 -4.98 7.94 1.20
N PHE A 77 -4.00 7.77 0.31
CA PHE A 77 -2.86 6.89 0.57
C PHE A 77 -2.08 7.29 1.83
N GLN A 78 -1.95 8.60 2.07
CA GLN A 78 -1.23 9.14 3.24
C GLN A 78 -1.99 8.90 4.55
N ASP A 79 -3.32 9.00 4.52
CA ASP A 79 -4.16 8.67 5.68
C ASP A 79 -4.06 7.18 6.00
N TYR A 80 -3.96 6.33 4.98
CA TYR A 80 -3.66 4.91 5.13
C TYR A 80 -2.31 4.67 5.79
N LEU A 81 -1.23 5.33 5.34
CA LEU A 81 0.08 5.21 5.98
C LEU A 81 0.02 5.64 7.46
N SER A 82 -0.63 6.77 7.73
CA SER A 82 -0.80 7.31 9.09
C SER A 82 -1.60 6.35 9.98
N LEU A 83 -2.66 5.75 9.45
CA LEU A 83 -3.46 4.74 10.16
C LEU A 83 -2.63 3.51 10.51
N VAL A 84 -1.79 3.03 9.59
CA VAL A 84 -0.91 1.88 9.84
C VAL A 84 0.11 2.21 10.94
N ASP A 85 0.78 3.36 10.86
CA ASP A 85 1.78 3.79 11.85
C ASP A 85 1.15 4.00 13.24
N TYR A 86 0.00 4.67 13.31
CA TYR A 86 -0.73 4.88 14.55
C TYR A 86 -1.12 3.54 15.19
N THR A 87 -1.67 2.62 14.39
CA THR A 87 -2.10 1.30 14.88
C THR A 87 -0.91 0.46 15.33
N GLY A 88 0.22 0.50 14.61
CA GLY A 88 1.43 -0.23 14.98
C GLY A 88 2.10 0.32 16.26
N ARG A 89 2.02 1.62 16.50
CA ARG A 89 2.51 2.25 17.75
C ARG A 89 1.60 1.99 18.95
N ALA A 90 0.31 1.75 18.72
CA ALA A 90 -0.63 1.40 19.79
C ALA A 90 -0.39 -0.01 20.37
N ILE A 91 0.50 -0.81 19.77
CA ILE A 91 0.91 -2.10 20.33
C ILE A 91 1.69 -1.85 21.64
N ASP A 92 1.31 -2.56 22.71
CA ASP A 92 1.96 -2.46 24.03
C ASP A 92 3.49 -2.56 23.89
N PRO A 93 4.28 -1.59 24.41
CA PRO A 93 5.74 -1.58 24.30
C PRO A 93 6.45 -2.84 24.80
N ARG A 94 5.80 -3.62 25.67
CA ARG A 94 6.33 -4.89 26.21
C ARG A 94 6.09 -6.07 25.28
N LYS A 95 5.25 -5.91 24.25
CA LYS A 95 4.96 -6.96 23.26
C LYS A 95 5.94 -6.90 22.10
N LYS A 96 6.21 -8.08 21.54
CA LYS A 96 6.91 -8.19 20.26
C LYS A 96 6.15 -7.41 19.19
N GLY A 97 6.89 -6.67 18.37
CA GLY A 97 6.34 -5.85 17.29
C GLY A 97 5.77 -4.50 17.72
N ALA A 98 6.16 -3.98 18.88
CA ALA A 98 5.89 -2.60 19.24
C ALA A 98 6.79 -1.66 18.41
N ILE A 99 6.18 -0.71 17.71
CA ILE A 99 6.92 0.36 17.02
C ILE A 99 7.29 1.42 18.06
N ALA A 100 8.58 1.72 18.20
CA ALA A 100 9.04 2.65 19.23
C ALA A 100 8.46 4.06 19.02
N GLY A 101 7.89 4.64 20.09
CA GLY A 101 7.32 5.98 20.08
C GLY A 101 8.31 7.09 19.69
N SER A 102 9.61 6.86 19.89
CA SER A 102 10.70 7.77 19.52
C SER A 102 10.96 7.84 18.01
N GLN A 103 10.51 6.85 17.22
CA GLN A 103 10.69 6.89 15.77
C GLN A 103 9.86 8.02 15.16
N PRO A 104 10.35 8.72 14.12
CA PRO A 104 9.54 9.68 13.37
C PRO A 104 8.29 9.01 12.77
N PRO A 105 7.17 9.74 12.58
CA PRO A 105 6.00 9.21 11.88
C PRO A 105 6.36 8.64 10.51
N ILE A 106 5.64 7.61 10.05
CA ILE A 106 5.98 6.88 8.81
C ILE A 106 6.15 7.81 7.59
N LEU A 107 5.35 8.88 7.49
CA LEU A 107 5.47 9.87 6.41
C LEU A 107 6.86 10.51 6.38
N ARG A 108 7.42 10.85 7.56
CA ARG A 108 8.78 11.39 7.66
C ARG A 108 9.85 10.34 7.36
N ARG A 109 9.65 9.09 7.80
CA ARG A 109 10.59 7.98 7.52
C ARG A 109 10.68 7.67 6.03
N LEU A 110 9.57 7.83 5.31
CA LEU A 110 9.50 7.69 3.85
C LEU A 110 9.97 8.94 3.08
N GLY A 111 10.43 9.99 3.77
CA GLY A 111 10.89 11.22 3.13
C GLY A 111 9.78 12.06 2.49
N LEU A 112 8.51 11.81 2.82
CA LEU A 112 7.38 12.60 2.33
C LEU A 112 7.35 13.95 3.04
N THR A 113 7.75 15.01 2.34
CA THR A 113 7.78 16.37 2.89
C THR A 113 6.39 17.00 2.94
N SER A 114 6.22 18.05 3.75
CA SER A 114 4.99 18.84 3.81
C SER A 114 4.58 19.48 2.45
N ASP A 115 5.56 19.72 1.57
CA ASP A 115 5.29 20.25 0.23
C ASP A 115 4.85 19.17 -0.75
N GLN A 116 5.47 17.98 -0.68
CA GLN A 116 4.97 16.79 -1.40
C GLN A 116 3.58 16.39 -0.90
N TRP A 117 3.30 16.61 0.39
CA TRP A 117 1.99 16.48 1.01
C TRP A 117 0.98 17.45 0.41
N LEU A 118 1.29 18.75 0.32
CA LEU A 118 0.37 19.74 -0.26
C LEU A 118 0.14 19.46 -1.75
N ALA A 119 1.19 19.14 -2.51
CA ALA A 119 1.09 18.83 -3.93
C ALA A 119 0.25 17.55 -4.18
N GLN A 120 0.48 16.47 -3.42
CA GLN A 120 -0.29 15.24 -3.58
C GLN A 120 -1.71 15.32 -3.03
N SER A 121 -1.99 16.16 -2.02
CA SER A 121 -3.36 16.34 -1.48
C SER A 121 -4.21 17.31 -2.29
N THR A 122 -3.60 18.27 -2.99
CA THR A 122 -4.32 19.29 -3.78
C THR A 122 -4.31 19.06 -5.29
N GLN A 123 -3.33 18.33 -5.85
CA GLN A 123 -3.21 18.09 -7.30
C GLN A 123 -3.49 16.64 -7.72
N PHE A 124 -3.98 15.80 -6.81
CA PHE A 124 -4.24 14.38 -7.07
C PHE A 124 -5.20 14.15 -8.26
N GLU A 125 -6.21 15.02 -8.40
CA GLU A 125 -7.22 14.94 -9.46
C GLU A 125 -6.64 15.23 -10.86
N ALA A 126 -5.58 16.03 -10.95
CA ALA A 126 -4.95 16.41 -12.21
C ALA A 126 -3.97 15.33 -12.71
N MET A 127 -3.27 14.64 -11.81
CA MET A 127 -2.27 13.63 -12.15
C MET A 127 -2.85 12.23 -12.42
N SER A 128 -4.03 11.94 -11.86
CA SER A 128 -4.67 10.61 -11.95
C SER A 128 -5.60 10.43 -13.16
N ARG A 129 -5.64 11.37 -14.12
CA ARG A 129 -6.40 11.15 -15.37
C ARG A 129 -5.65 10.14 -16.25
N PRO A 130 -6.16 8.91 -16.46
CA PRO A 130 -5.61 8.07 -17.50
C PRO A 130 -5.83 8.79 -18.84
N LYS A 131 -4.75 8.99 -19.61
CA LYS A 131 -4.87 9.32 -21.03
C LYS A 131 -5.64 8.18 -21.67
N ARG A 132 -6.97 8.33 -21.82
CA ARG A 132 -7.79 7.46 -22.66
C ARG A 132 -7.11 7.44 -24.03
N ARG A 133 -6.45 6.34 -24.37
CA ARG A 133 -6.03 6.08 -25.74
C ARG A 133 -7.31 6.08 -26.57
N ARG A 134 -7.48 7.11 -27.40
CA ARG A 134 -8.50 7.12 -28.44
C ARG A 134 -8.14 5.98 -29.39
N SER A 135 -8.89 4.88 -29.37
CA SER A 135 -8.88 3.95 -30.49
C SER A 135 -9.40 4.72 -31.71
N ALA A 136 -8.54 4.87 -32.71
CA ALA A 136 -8.96 5.28 -34.04
C ALA A 136 -9.74 4.12 -34.68
N ALA A 137 -10.85 4.48 -35.33
CA ALA A 137 -11.64 3.62 -36.20
C ALA A 137 -10.91 3.37 -37.53
#